data_AF-A0A0U4NIX0-F1
#
_entry.id   AF-A0A0U4NIX0-F1
#
_cell.length_a   1.000
_cell.length_b   1.000
_cell.length_c   1.000
_cell.angle_alpha   90.00
_cell.angle_beta   90.00
_cell.angle_gamma   90.00
#
_symmetry.space_group_name_H-M   'P 1'
#
loop_
_entity.id
_entity.type
_entity.pdbx_description
1 polymer ?
#
loop_
_entity_poly.entity_id
_entity_poly.type
_entity_poly.pdbx_seq_one_letter_code
_entity_poly.pdbx_strand_id
1 'polypeptide(L)' 'MMNQLTVRELMMIEDEIRAEQLTAKTMNWCACACEDHAMRTQLEQMAEQHQLRVGELSQYFNRSKHMQ' A
#
# COMPACT_ATOMS: atom_id res chain seq x y z
N MET A 1 11.60 -22.35 -9.21
CA MET A 1 10.93 -22.70 -7.95
C MET A 1 10.59 -21.39 -7.25
N MET A 2 9.31 -21.05 -7.10
CA MET A 2 8.92 -20.01 -6.15
C MET A 2 8.95 -20.66 -4.77
N ASN A 3 9.86 -20.20 -3.90
CA ASN A 3 9.90 -20.66 -2.52
C ASN A 3 8.57 -20.26 -1.87
N GLN A 4 7.86 -21.24 -1.29
CA GLN A 4 6.68 -20.96 -0.48
C GLN A 4 7.07 -20.01 0.65
N LEU A 5 6.29 -18.94 0.82
CA LEU A 5 6.49 -18.00 1.91
C LEU A 5 6.14 -18.66 3.24
N THR A 6 6.98 -18.43 4.24
CA THR A 6 6.70 -18.78 5.62
C THR A 6 5.55 -17.95 6.17
N VAL A 7 4.92 -18.41 7.25
CA VAL A 7 3.87 -17.65 7.96
C VAL A 7 4.38 -16.28 8.39
N ARG A 8 5.65 -16.18 8.82
CA ARG A 8 6.27 -14.92 9.22
C ARG A 8 6.33 -13.93 8.05
N GLU A 9 6.74 -14.38 6.87
CA GLU A 9 6.79 -13.54 5.68
C GLU A 9 5.39 -13.11 5.22
N LEU A 10 4.40 -14.00 5.31
CA LEU A 10 3.00 -13.64 5.04
C LEU A 10 2.50 -12.55 5.99
N MET A 11 2.78 -12.66 7.30
CA MET A 11 2.41 -11.63 8.27
C MET A 11 3.09 -10.29 7.97
N MET A 12 4.37 -10.30 7.58
CA MET A 12 5.09 -9.09 7.19
C MET A 12 4.45 -8.41 5.96
N ILE A 13 4.03 -9.18 4.96
CA ILE A 13 3.34 -8.61 3.78
C ILE A 13 1.98 -8.03 4.17
N GLU A 14 1.26 -8.69 5.07
CA GLU A 14 -0.03 -8.19 5.56
C GLU A 14 0.13 -6.86 6.35
N ASP A 15 1.17 -6.76 7.17
CA ASP A 15 1.51 -5.52 7.88
C ASP A 15 1.92 -4.41 6.90
N GLU A 16 2.70 -4.73 5.88
CA GLU A 16 3.08 -3.77 4.83
C GLU A 16 1.85 -3.24 4.08
N ILE A 17 0.91 -4.12 3.70
CA ILE A 17 -0.35 -3.72 3.07
C ILE A 17 -1.12 -2.73 3.96
N ARG A 18 -1.18 -2.97 5.28
CA ARG A 18 -1.84 -2.05 6.23
C ARG A 18 -1.11 -0.71 6.33
N ALA A 19 0.22 -0.73 6.39
CA ALA A 19 1.04 0.48 6.45
C ALA A 19 0.85 1.35 5.21
N GLU A 20 0.85 0.74 4.02
CA GLU A 20 0.60 1.39 2.74
C GLU A 20 -0.80 2.02 2.68
N GLN A 21 -1.83 1.27 3.13
CA GLN A 21 -3.20 1.79 3.21
C GLN A 21 -3.33 2.99 4.15
N LEU A 22 -2.69 2.94 5.33
CA LEU A 22 -2.72 4.03 6.29
C LEU A 22 -2.01 5.27 5.73
N THR A 23 -0.86 5.06 5.08
CA THR A 23 -0.06 6.13 4.47
C THR A 23 -0.85 6.84 3.36
N ALA A 24 -1.43 6.08 2.43
CA ALA A 24 -2.27 6.63 1.36
C ALA A 24 -3.44 7.46 1.90
N LYS A 25 -4.17 6.94 2.91
CA LYS A 25 -5.30 7.64 3.53
C LYS A 25 -4.86 8.92 4.23
N THR A 26 -3.74 8.86 4.93
CA THR A 26 -3.17 10.03 5.64
C THR A 26 -2.78 11.12 4.64
N MET A 27 -2.10 10.75 3.56
CA MET A 27 -1.71 11.71 2.52
C MET A 27 -2.92 12.34 1.83
N ASN A 28 -3.94 11.55 1.51
CA ASN A 28 -5.19 12.07 0.94
C ASN A 28 -5.90 13.03 1.91
N TRP A 29 -5.95 12.68 3.20
CA TRP A 29 -6.49 13.59 4.23
C TRP A 29 -5.69 14.89 4.32
N CYS A 30 -4.37 14.83 4.31
CA CYS A 30 -3.51 16.01 4.25
C CYS A 30 -3.79 16.86 2.99
N ALA A 31 -3.98 16.23 1.84
CA ALA A 31 -4.32 16.92 0.59
C ALA A 31 -5.65 17.68 0.70
N CYS A 32 -6.68 17.05 1.30
CA CYS A 32 -7.99 17.67 1.53
C CYS A 32 -7.93 18.92 2.43
N ALA A 33 -6.96 18.96 3.35
CA ALA A 33 -6.74 20.07 4.26
C ALA A 33 -5.71 21.11 3.74
N CYS A 34 -5.15 20.90 2.54
CA CYS A 34 -4.10 21.74 2.01
C CYS A 34 -4.65 22.83 1.08
N GLU A 35 -4.39 24.09 1.43
CA GLU A 35 -4.78 25.26 0.62
C GLU A 35 -3.82 25.51 -0.55
N ASP A 36 -2.54 25.14 -0.39
CA ASP A 36 -1.55 25.27 -1.46
C ASP A 36 -1.80 24.23 -2.56
N HIS A 37 -2.11 24.71 -3.77
CA HIS A 37 -2.52 23.86 -4.87
C HIS A 37 -1.39 22.91 -5.31
N ALA A 38 -0.14 23.38 -5.35
CA ALA A 38 0.98 22.56 -5.80
C ALA A 38 1.24 21.40 -4.82
N MET A 39 1.23 21.72 -3.53
CA MET A 39 1.38 20.75 -2.44
C MET A 39 0.22 19.74 -2.41
N ARG A 40 -1.02 20.20 -2.56
CA ARG A 40 -2.19 19.31 -2.63
C ARG A 40 -2.05 18.29 -3.75
N THR A 41 -1.68 18.73 -4.95
CA THR A 41 -1.47 17.82 -6.08
C THR A 41 -0.36 16.82 -5.83
N GLN A 42 0.74 17.23 -5.19
CA GLN A 42 1.81 16.30 -4.80
C GLN A 42 1.31 15.25 -3.80
N LEU A 43 0.57 15.67 -2.76
CA LEU A 43 -0.01 14.76 -1.77
C LEU A 43 -1.00 13.77 -2.39
N GLU A 44 -1.84 14.22 -3.33
CA GLU A 44 -2.77 13.36 -4.08
C GLU A 44 -2.01 12.31 -4.91
N GLN A 45 -0.96 12.72 -5.63
CA GLN A 45 -0.13 11.81 -6.42
C GLN A 45 0.57 10.77 -5.54
N MET A 46 1.11 11.20 -4.39
CA MET A 46 1.72 10.26 -3.44
C MET A 46 0.68 9.28 -2.89
N ALA A 47 -0.51 9.76 -2.51
CA ALA A 47 -1.60 8.90 -2.06
C ALA A 47 -1.99 7.85 -3.11
N GLU A 48 -2.08 8.24 -4.39
CA GLU A 48 -2.35 7.33 -5.50
C GLU A 48 -1.25 6.27 -5.67
N GLN A 49 0.02 6.66 -5.59
CA GLN A 49 1.15 5.71 -5.67
C GLN A 49 1.09 4.65 -4.57
N HIS A 50 0.81 5.06 -3.33
CA HIS A 50 0.63 4.12 -2.22
C HIS A 50 -0.60 3.22 -2.42
N GLN A 51 -1.71 3.73 -2.99
CA GLN A 51 -2.87 2.90 -3.35
C GLN A 51 -2.56 1.84 -4.42
N LEU A 52 -1.78 2.20 -5.45
CA LEU A 52 -1.32 1.24 -6.46
C LEU A 52 -0.46 0.15 -5.81
N ARG A 53 0.42 0.54 -4.88
CA ARG A 53 1.28 -0.39 -4.14
C ARG A 53 0.49 -1.37 -3.29
N VAL A 54 -0.57 -0.93 -2.62
CA VAL A 54 -1.53 -1.82 -1.92
C VAL A 54 -2.08 -2.87 -2.88
N GLY A 55 -2.46 -2.48 -4.09
CA GLY A 55 -2.96 -3.39 -5.12
C GLY A 55 -1.94 -4.46 -5.51
N GLU A 56 -0.69 -4.05 -5.79
CA GLU A 56 0.41 -4.95 -6.13
C GLU A 56 0.71 -5.95 -5.01
N LEU A 57 0.85 -5.47 -3.77
CA LEU A 57 1.14 -6.29 -2.60
C LEU A 57 -0.02 -7.26 -2.31
N SER A 58 -1.27 -6.81 -2.45
CA SER A 58 -2.44 -7.66 -2.26
C SER A 58 -2.50 -8.78 -3.30
N GLN A 59 -2.19 -8.49 -4.57
CA GLN A 59 -2.11 -9.51 -5.62
C GLN A 59 -0.97 -10.50 -5.36
N TYR A 60 0.19 -10.03 -4.90
CA TYR A 60 1.31 -10.88 -4.53
C TYR A 60 0.98 -11.79 -3.35
N PHE A 61 0.37 -11.25 -2.30
CA PHE A 61 -0.07 -11.98 -1.11
C PHE A 61 -1.08 -13.09 -1.46
N ASN A 62 -2.09 -12.77 -2.26
CA ASN A 62 -3.11 -13.74 -2.67
C ASN A 62 -2.52 -14.87 -3.51
N ARG A 63 -1.64 -14.56 -4.48
CA ARG A 63 -0.92 -15.58 -5.25
C ARG A 63 -0.06 -16.48 -4.35
N SER A 64 0.56 -15.91 -3.32
CA SER A 64 1.41 -16.64 -2.38
C SER A 64 0.59 -17.55 -1.44
N LYS A 65 -0.61 -17.13 -1.04
CA LYS A 65 -1.55 -17.97 -0.26
C LYS A 65 -2.15 -19.11 -1.08
N HIS A 66 -2.41 -18.93 -2.38
CA HIS A 66 -2.93 -19.98 -3.24
C HIS A 66 -1.90 -21.04 -3.66
N MET A 67 -0.62 -20.84 -3.32
CA MET A 67 0.44 -21.84 -3.50
C MET A 67 0.68 -22.69 -2.23
N GLN A 68 -0.12 -22.53 -1.18
CA GLN A 68 -0.10 -23.37 0.03
C GLN A 68 -0.90 -24.67 -0.15
#